data_AF-A0A098EWR7-F1
#
_entry.id   AF-A0A098EWR7-F1
#
_cell.length_a   1.000
_cell.length_b   1.000
_cell.length_c   1.000
_cell.angle_alpha   90.00
_cell.angle_beta   90.00
_cell.angle_gamma   90.00
#
_symmetry.space_group_name_H-M   'P 1'
#
loop_
_entity.id
_entity.type
_entity.pdbx_description
1 polymer ?
#
loop_
_entity_poly.entity_id
_entity_poly.type
_entity_poly.pdbx_seq_one_letter_code
_entity_poly.pdbx_strand_id
1 'polypeptide(L)'
;MSGKNYLDLMQFFEGYVRNYRRLNLTGDHNRSMMTNREIDYFANLGEMLGFDSFVEDSKFDKIKNRSRPMDLAWWRWDSLGDMEHYDHLALHLERENSFNKDLDTIDKLFSETENEYIPHNVIGIQTLNSNEKIEELNKVVKGRNSCQQSKVLMVYRYPDVEKELERVSAYLFTPRKADVAKHAVCKRDDFGYWFMCFEKEYKFYEAKTAKKEVQLL
;
A
#
# COMPACT_ATOMS: atom_id res chain seq x y z
N MET A 1 26.27 12.94 4.61
CA MET A 1 24.85 12.92 4.23
C MET A 1 24.66 11.91 3.11
N SER A 2 24.39 10.65 3.45
CA SER A 2 23.91 9.69 2.43
C SER A 2 22.53 10.16 1.96
N GLY A 3 22.32 10.19 0.64
CA GLY A 3 21.05 10.63 0.07
C GLY A 3 19.91 9.68 0.43
N LYS A 4 18.65 10.15 0.37
CA LYS A 4 17.48 9.29 0.54
C LYS A 4 17.54 8.09 -0.40
N ASN A 5 17.35 6.89 0.14
CA ASN A 5 17.26 5.67 -0.64
C ASN A 5 15.80 5.40 -1.03
N TYR A 6 15.49 5.60 -2.31
CA TYR A 6 14.14 5.44 -2.83
C TYR A 6 13.94 4.06 -3.47
N LEU A 7 13.02 3.29 -2.90
CA LEU A 7 12.62 1.98 -3.40
C LEU A 7 11.73 2.13 -4.63
N ASP A 8 11.67 1.12 -5.50
CA ASP A 8 10.70 1.12 -6.60
C ASP A 8 9.30 0.68 -6.14
N LEU A 9 8.59 1.59 -5.48
CA LEU A 9 7.26 1.29 -4.93
C LEU A 9 6.24 0.84 -5.99
N MET A 10 6.38 1.25 -7.25
CA MET A 10 5.47 0.75 -8.29
C MET A 10 5.74 -0.73 -8.59
N GLN A 11 7.01 -1.17 -8.54
CA GLN A 11 7.35 -2.59 -8.62
C GLN A 11 6.78 -3.37 -7.43
N PHE A 12 6.76 -2.79 -6.23
CA PHE A 12 6.13 -3.41 -5.06
C PHE A 12 4.62 -3.58 -5.26
N PHE A 13 3.94 -2.58 -5.79
CA PHE A 13 2.52 -2.69 -6.17
C PHE A 13 2.29 -3.80 -7.20
N GLU A 14 3.16 -3.93 -8.21
CA GLU A 14 3.06 -5.02 -9.17
C GLU A 14 3.23 -6.40 -8.53
N GLY A 15 4.21 -6.54 -7.64
CA GLY A 15 4.39 -7.74 -6.84
C GLY A 15 3.15 -8.06 -6.02
N TYR A 16 2.58 -7.07 -5.34
CA TYR A 16 1.36 -7.22 -4.53
C TYR A 16 0.18 -7.70 -5.37
N VAL A 17 -0.08 -7.09 -6.53
CA VAL A 17 -1.13 -7.54 -7.47
C VAL A 17 -0.89 -8.98 -7.92
N ARG A 18 0.33 -9.31 -8.37
CA ARG A 18 0.64 -10.64 -8.94
C ARG A 18 0.65 -11.75 -7.89
N ASN A 19 1.01 -11.44 -6.65
CA ASN A 19 1.09 -12.41 -5.56
C ASN A 19 -0.17 -12.43 -4.68
N TYR A 20 -1.20 -11.61 -4.97
CA TYR A 20 -2.36 -11.51 -4.08
C TYR A 20 -3.05 -12.87 -3.85
N ARG A 21 -3.09 -13.74 -4.87
CA ARG A 21 -3.64 -15.10 -4.74
C ARG A 21 -2.87 -15.97 -3.72
N ARG A 22 -1.58 -15.71 -3.51
CA ARG A 22 -0.70 -16.43 -2.58
C ARG A 22 -0.89 -16.01 -1.13
N LEU A 23 -1.59 -14.90 -0.86
CA LEU A 23 -2.05 -14.54 0.48
C LEU A 23 -3.08 -15.55 1.02
N ASN A 24 -3.64 -16.39 0.14
CA ASN A 24 -4.59 -17.45 0.46
C ASN A 24 -5.85 -16.95 1.21
N LEU A 25 -6.30 -15.75 0.85
CA LEU A 25 -7.49 -15.12 1.42
C LEU A 25 -8.75 -15.66 0.75
N THR A 26 -9.77 -15.99 1.55
CA THR A 26 -11.10 -16.45 1.10
C THR A 26 -12.19 -15.49 1.57
N GLY A 27 -13.44 -15.72 1.15
CA GLY A 27 -14.61 -15.01 1.65
C GLY A 27 -14.87 -15.19 3.16
N ASP A 28 -14.30 -16.21 3.79
CA ASP A 28 -14.48 -16.50 5.23
C ASP A 28 -13.51 -15.70 6.11
N HIS A 29 -12.50 -15.07 5.50
CA HIS A 29 -11.56 -14.23 6.24
C HIS A 29 -12.22 -12.91 6.60
N ASN A 30 -12.17 -12.55 7.89
CA ASN A 30 -12.59 -11.22 8.31
C ASN A 30 -11.57 -10.15 7.90
N ARG A 31 -11.98 -8.88 7.94
CA ARG A 31 -11.14 -7.75 7.52
C ARG A 31 -9.81 -7.65 8.28
N SER A 32 -9.76 -8.00 9.56
CA SER A 32 -8.52 -7.98 10.35
C SER A 32 -7.55 -9.05 9.86
N MET A 33 -8.03 -10.27 9.60
CA MET A 33 -7.18 -11.33 9.03
C MET A 33 -6.63 -10.95 7.65
N MET A 34 -7.45 -10.32 6.81
CA MET A 34 -6.98 -9.80 5.52
C MET A 34 -5.89 -8.75 5.71
N THR A 35 -6.10 -7.79 6.62
CA THR A 35 -5.13 -6.74 6.94
C THR A 35 -3.80 -7.32 7.39
N ASN A 36 -3.83 -8.27 8.34
CA ASN A 36 -2.62 -8.89 8.87
C ASN A 36 -1.87 -9.63 7.77
N ARG A 37 -2.55 -10.40 6.91
CA ARG A 37 -1.90 -11.09 5.79
C ARG A 37 -1.26 -10.12 4.78
N GLU A 38 -1.86 -8.97 4.55
CA GLU A 38 -1.30 -7.94 3.68
C GLU A 38 -0.06 -7.29 4.32
N ILE A 39 -0.12 -6.98 5.62
CA ILE A 39 1.03 -6.47 6.38
C ILE A 39 2.16 -7.50 6.40
N ASP A 40 1.87 -8.76 6.70
CA ASP A 40 2.85 -9.86 6.69
C ASP A 40 3.52 -10.00 5.32
N TYR A 41 2.77 -9.85 4.23
CA TYR A 41 3.34 -9.90 2.88
C TYR A 41 4.39 -8.81 2.67
N PHE A 42 4.11 -7.58 3.10
CA PHE A 42 5.09 -6.50 3.01
C PHE A 42 6.23 -6.69 4.02
N ALA A 43 5.99 -7.14 5.26
CA ALA A 43 7.05 -7.45 6.21
C ALA A 43 8.06 -8.46 5.65
N ASN A 44 7.55 -9.59 5.12
CA ASN A 44 8.38 -10.61 4.47
C ASN A 44 9.16 -10.05 3.26
N LEU A 45 8.54 -9.17 2.47
CA LEU A 45 9.23 -8.51 1.37
C LEU A 45 10.39 -7.62 1.86
N GLY A 46 10.18 -6.88 2.95
CA GLY A 46 11.22 -6.06 3.58
C GLY A 46 12.42 -6.89 4.03
N GLU A 47 12.16 -7.97 4.75
CA GLU A 47 13.20 -8.91 5.21
C GLU A 47 13.96 -9.56 4.04
N MET A 48 13.27 -9.99 2.99
CA MET A 48 13.90 -10.53 1.77
C MET A 48 14.80 -9.51 1.05
N LEU A 49 14.53 -8.21 1.21
CA LEU A 49 15.34 -7.13 0.68
C LEU A 49 16.45 -6.66 1.63
N GLY A 50 16.58 -7.29 2.80
CA GLY A 50 17.59 -6.99 3.80
C GLY A 50 17.27 -5.77 4.66
N PHE A 51 16.01 -5.55 4.98
CA PHE A 51 15.55 -4.60 6.01
C PHE A 51 15.02 -5.36 7.22
N ASP A 52 15.15 -4.74 8.40
CA ASP A 52 14.47 -5.24 9.59
C ASP A 52 13.04 -4.69 9.61
N SER A 53 12.06 -5.60 9.74
CA SER A 53 10.64 -5.27 9.62
C SER A 53 9.94 -5.38 10.98
N PHE A 54 9.18 -4.35 11.32
CA PHE A 54 8.46 -4.25 12.60
C PHE A 54 6.99 -3.93 12.36
N VAL A 55 6.12 -4.77 12.91
CA VAL A 55 4.67 -4.55 12.94
C VAL A 55 4.32 -3.81 14.23
N GLU A 56 3.47 -2.79 14.14
CA GLU A 56 3.08 -1.93 15.27
C GLU A 56 4.24 -1.12 15.91
N ASP A 57 5.26 -0.78 15.12
CA ASP A 57 6.41 0.01 15.59
C ASP A 57 6.02 1.44 15.99
N SER A 58 6.58 1.96 17.07
CA SER A 58 6.15 3.24 17.65
C SER A 58 6.91 4.43 17.08
N LYS A 59 6.18 5.37 16.48
CA LYS A 59 6.68 6.69 16.04
C LYS A 59 6.04 7.80 16.88
N PHE A 60 6.83 8.73 17.40
CA PHE A 60 6.27 9.87 18.15
C PHE A 60 5.63 10.89 17.21
N ASP A 61 4.38 11.27 17.49
CA ASP A 61 3.63 12.33 16.81
C ASP A 61 3.69 13.60 17.67
N LYS A 62 4.47 14.58 17.21
CA LYS A 62 4.72 15.84 17.93
C LYS A 62 3.46 16.70 18.05
N ILE A 63 2.59 16.68 17.04
CA ILE A 63 1.36 17.47 17.04
C ILE A 63 0.38 16.92 18.07
N LYS A 64 0.26 15.58 18.15
CA LYS A 64 -0.63 14.91 19.10
C LYS A 64 0.01 14.66 20.46
N ASN A 65 1.30 14.97 20.62
CA ASN A 65 2.10 14.74 21.81
C ASN A 65 1.98 13.30 22.37
N ARG A 66 2.05 12.31 21.48
CA ARG A 66 1.96 10.88 21.84
C ARG A 66 2.61 9.98 20.80
N SER A 67 3.01 8.78 21.21
CA SER A 67 3.40 7.73 20.26
C SER A 67 2.19 7.25 19.45
N ARG A 68 2.39 7.07 18.15
CA ARG A 68 1.40 6.55 17.22
C ARG A 68 2.03 5.35 16.50
N PRO A 69 1.57 4.12 16.78
CA PRO A 69 2.18 2.93 16.21
C PRO A 69 1.92 2.88 14.72
N MET A 70 2.95 2.66 13.91
CA MET A 70 2.90 2.42 12.47
C MET A 70 2.40 0.99 12.22
N ASP A 71 1.57 0.76 11.21
CA ASP A 71 1.12 -0.62 10.95
C ASP A 71 2.31 -1.51 10.54
N LEU A 72 3.24 -0.96 9.75
CA LEU A 72 4.49 -1.61 9.40
C LEU A 72 5.61 -0.58 9.17
N ALA A 73 6.78 -0.87 9.70
CA ALA A 73 8.00 -0.11 9.50
C ALA A 73 9.12 -1.02 9.00
N TRP A 74 9.89 -0.55 8.02
CA TRP A 74 11.15 -1.18 7.63
C TRP A 74 12.31 -0.27 7.98
N TRP A 75 13.25 -0.80 8.74
CA TRP A 75 14.46 -0.09 9.14
C TRP A 75 15.67 -0.61 8.38
N ARG A 76 16.54 0.32 7.97
CA ARG A 76 17.85 -0.05 7.45
C ARG A 76 18.83 -0.09 8.61
N TRP A 77 19.54 -1.20 8.72
CA TRP A 77 20.67 -1.35 9.61
C TRP A 77 21.93 -1.67 8.80
N ASP A 78 23.04 -1.00 9.10
CA ASP A 78 24.36 -1.35 8.61
C ASP A 78 25.23 -1.83 9.78
N SER A 79 25.25 -3.15 9.95
CA SER A 79 26.02 -3.83 11.01
C SER A 79 27.53 -3.61 10.95
N LEU A 80 28.05 -3.04 9.85
CA LEU A 80 29.47 -2.69 9.72
C LEU A 80 29.79 -1.28 10.26
N GLY A 81 28.76 -0.45 10.54
CA GLY A 81 28.92 0.94 10.97
C GLY A 81 28.60 1.15 12.46
N ASP A 82 27.38 0.82 12.87
CA ASP A 82 26.87 1.03 14.23
C ASP A 82 26.01 -0.16 14.64
N MET A 83 26.38 -0.85 15.73
CA MET A 83 25.64 -2.00 16.23
C MET A 83 24.49 -1.63 17.18
N GLU A 84 24.39 -0.36 17.60
CA GLU A 84 23.39 0.11 18.56
C GLU A 84 22.22 0.85 17.90
N HIS A 85 22.42 1.43 16.72
CA HIS A 85 21.41 2.28 16.07
C HIS A 85 21.10 1.87 14.64
N TYR A 86 19.83 2.03 14.25
CA TYR A 86 19.41 1.96 12.85
C TYR A 86 19.87 3.20 12.08
N ASP A 87 20.18 3.02 10.80
CA ASP A 87 20.62 4.12 9.93
C ASP A 87 19.47 5.09 9.64
N HIS A 88 18.31 4.54 9.26
CA HIS A 88 17.11 5.31 8.90
C HIS A 88 15.87 4.42 8.73
N LEU A 89 14.69 5.06 8.84
CA LEU A 89 13.41 4.46 8.47
C LEU A 89 13.28 4.41 6.93
N ALA A 90 13.41 3.21 6.37
CA ALA A 90 13.36 2.99 4.94
C ALA A 90 11.93 3.04 4.38
N LEU A 91 10.98 2.46 5.11
CA LEU A 91 9.57 2.39 4.70
C LEU A 91 8.65 2.57 5.91
N HIS A 92 7.59 3.35 5.74
CA HIS A 92 6.41 3.36 6.61
C HIS A 92 5.18 2.94 5.78
N LEU A 93 4.46 1.91 6.23
CA LEU A 93 3.21 1.47 5.62
C LEU A 93 2.04 1.59 6.59
N GLU A 94 0.89 2.00 6.05
CA GLU A 94 -0.41 2.00 6.73
C GLU A 94 -1.47 1.28 5.91
N ARG A 95 -2.28 0.45 6.56
CA ARG A 95 -3.38 -0.30 5.94
C ARG A 95 -4.70 -0.02 6.64
N GLU A 96 -5.58 0.73 5.98
CA GLU A 96 -6.89 1.11 6.55
C GLU A 96 -8.07 0.51 5.76
N ASN A 97 -8.96 -0.17 6.48
CA ASN A 97 -10.15 -0.84 5.92
C ASN A 97 -11.47 -0.11 6.18
N SER A 98 -11.44 0.97 6.95
CA SER A 98 -12.61 1.78 7.31
C SER A 98 -12.70 3.02 6.44
N PHE A 99 -13.84 3.17 5.77
CA PHE A 99 -14.09 4.27 4.81
C PHE A 99 -14.09 5.67 5.44
N ASN A 100 -14.23 5.77 6.76
CA ASN A 100 -14.30 7.02 7.51
C ASN A 100 -12.97 7.43 8.17
N LYS A 101 -11.89 6.69 7.91
CA LYS A 101 -10.55 6.95 8.46
C LYS A 101 -9.54 7.36 7.38
N ASP A 102 -9.99 7.66 6.17
CA ASP A 102 -9.15 8.04 5.03
C ASP A 102 -8.15 9.17 5.37
N LEU A 103 -8.64 10.29 5.93
CA LEU A 103 -7.82 11.41 6.35
C LEU A 103 -6.95 11.09 7.58
N ASP A 104 -7.49 10.38 8.56
CA ASP A 104 -6.75 9.99 9.77
C ASP A 104 -5.52 9.14 9.43
N THR A 105 -5.66 8.25 8.45
CA THR A 105 -4.57 7.40 7.95
C THR A 105 -3.55 8.23 7.16
N ILE A 106 -3.97 9.20 6.34
CA ILE A 106 -3.03 10.13 5.69
C ILE A 106 -2.25 10.92 6.73
N ASP A 107 -2.92 11.46 7.75
CA ASP A 107 -2.26 12.19 8.85
C ASP A 107 -1.33 11.27 9.67
N LYS A 108 -1.54 9.94 9.64
CA LYS A 108 -0.62 8.96 10.25
C LYS A 108 0.67 8.82 9.44
N LEU A 109 0.54 8.65 8.13
CA LEU A 109 1.64 8.50 7.18
C LEU A 109 2.58 9.72 7.17
N PHE A 110 2.04 10.91 7.47
CA PHE A 110 2.76 12.18 7.43
C PHE A 110 2.81 12.89 8.79
N SER A 111 2.79 12.12 9.89
CA SER A 111 2.90 12.70 11.24
C SER A 111 4.23 13.44 11.42
N GLU A 112 4.16 14.62 12.06
CA GLU A 112 5.35 15.38 12.41
C GLU A 112 6.10 14.67 13.54
N THR A 113 7.40 14.44 13.33
CA THR A 113 8.18 13.53 14.17
C THR A 113 9.65 13.97 14.26
N GLU A 114 10.49 13.15 14.87
CA GLU A 114 11.94 13.31 14.91
C GLU A 114 12.58 12.92 13.57
N ASN A 115 13.75 13.49 13.27
CA ASN A 115 14.35 13.41 11.93
C ASN A 115 14.66 11.96 11.51
N GLU A 116 15.10 11.10 12.43
CA GLU A 116 15.37 9.68 12.15
C GLU A 116 14.13 8.86 11.77
N TYR A 117 12.94 9.29 12.21
CA TYR A 117 11.66 8.65 11.91
C TYR A 117 10.97 9.24 10.67
N ILE A 118 11.65 10.11 9.90
CA ILE A 118 11.13 10.60 8.62
C ILE A 118 11.40 9.52 7.56
N PRO A 119 10.38 8.79 7.08
CA PRO A 119 10.60 7.67 6.20
C PRO A 119 11.07 8.12 4.81
N HIS A 120 11.99 7.38 4.20
CA HIS A 120 12.35 7.59 2.79
C HIS A 120 11.19 7.25 1.85
N ASN A 121 10.43 6.20 2.17
CA ASN A 121 9.34 5.68 1.36
C ASN A 121 8.09 5.49 2.21
N VAL A 122 6.92 5.70 1.61
CA VAL A 122 5.63 5.61 2.29
C VAL A 122 4.64 4.83 1.43
N ILE A 123 3.90 3.90 2.03
CA ILE A 123 2.80 3.19 1.37
C ILE A 123 1.53 3.37 2.18
N GLY A 124 0.49 3.93 1.57
CA GLY A 124 -0.85 3.95 2.16
C GLY A 124 -1.81 3.07 1.36
N ILE A 125 -2.41 2.07 1.99
CA ILE A 125 -3.42 1.20 1.36
C ILE A 125 -4.77 1.44 2.04
N GLN A 126 -5.71 2.08 1.35
CA GLN A 126 -6.97 2.53 1.92
C GLN A 126 -8.17 1.93 1.18
N THR A 127 -9.17 1.51 1.94
CA THR A 127 -10.47 1.13 1.40
C THR A 127 -11.40 2.35 1.39
N LEU A 128 -12.02 2.65 0.26
CA LEU A 128 -12.95 3.76 0.03
C LEU A 128 -14.33 3.24 -0.38
N ASN A 129 -15.37 4.05 -0.17
CA ASN A 129 -16.73 3.74 -0.64
C ASN A 129 -16.87 3.84 -2.17
N SER A 130 -16.15 4.78 -2.78
CA SER A 130 -16.17 5.06 -4.22
C SER A 130 -14.83 5.68 -4.64
N ASN A 131 -14.62 5.87 -5.94
CA ASN A 131 -13.44 6.56 -6.49
C ASN A 131 -13.50 8.09 -6.41
N GLU A 132 -14.66 8.67 -6.07
CA GLU A 132 -14.92 10.11 -6.16
C GLU A 132 -13.93 10.95 -5.33
N LYS A 133 -13.54 10.43 -4.15
CA LYS A 133 -12.63 11.13 -3.23
C LYS A 133 -11.14 11.02 -3.59
N ILE A 134 -10.76 10.16 -4.52
CA ILE A 134 -9.34 9.85 -4.79
C ILE A 134 -8.56 11.10 -5.18
N GLU A 135 -9.15 11.97 -6.01
CA GLU A 135 -8.47 13.20 -6.43
C GLU A 135 -8.21 14.15 -5.24
N GLU A 136 -9.20 14.30 -4.35
CA GLU A 136 -9.09 15.14 -3.15
C GLU A 136 -8.05 14.59 -2.18
N LEU A 137 -8.10 13.29 -1.89
CA LEU A 137 -7.12 12.62 -1.04
C LEU A 137 -5.70 12.74 -1.60
N ASN A 138 -5.53 12.60 -2.92
CA ASN A 138 -4.24 12.79 -3.57
C ASN A 138 -3.72 14.23 -3.43
N LYS A 139 -4.58 15.25 -3.46
CA LYS A 139 -4.19 16.64 -3.19
C LYS A 139 -3.68 16.79 -1.75
N VAL A 140 -4.37 16.19 -0.78
CA VAL A 140 -3.95 16.20 0.64
C VAL A 140 -2.60 15.50 0.80
N VAL A 141 -2.43 14.31 0.22
CA VAL A 141 -1.17 13.54 0.26
C VAL A 141 0.00 14.35 -0.29
N LYS A 142 -0.17 15.01 -1.45
CA LYS A 142 0.87 15.88 -2.04
C LYS A 142 1.19 17.06 -1.14
N GLY A 143 0.18 17.69 -0.56
CA GLY A 143 0.34 18.80 0.39
C GLY A 143 1.18 18.38 1.60
N ARG A 144 0.84 17.26 2.24
CA ARG A 144 1.58 16.72 3.39
C ARG A 144 3.01 16.29 3.02
N ASN A 145 3.16 15.62 1.87
CA ASN A 145 4.47 15.15 1.41
C ASN A 145 5.41 16.28 0.98
N SER A 146 4.93 17.51 0.79
CA SER A 146 5.79 18.67 0.53
C SER A 146 6.80 18.94 1.67
N CYS A 147 6.44 18.57 2.91
CA CYS A 147 7.33 18.65 4.06
C CYS A 147 8.20 17.39 4.20
N GLN A 148 7.57 16.20 4.17
CA GLN A 148 8.26 14.93 4.44
C GLN A 148 9.23 14.52 3.31
N GLN A 149 8.93 14.92 2.07
CA GLN A 149 9.74 14.65 0.87
C GLN A 149 10.01 13.14 0.68
N SER A 150 9.05 12.28 0.97
CA SER A 150 9.15 10.83 0.76
C SER A 150 8.74 10.46 -0.68
N LYS A 151 9.14 9.26 -1.12
CA LYS A 151 8.48 8.61 -2.26
C LYS A 151 7.22 7.93 -1.73
N VAL A 152 6.06 8.26 -2.30
CA VAL A 152 4.75 7.85 -1.75
C VAL A 152 4.02 6.98 -2.77
N LEU A 153 3.52 5.84 -2.33
CA LEU A 153 2.57 5.03 -3.07
C LEU A 153 1.25 4.99 -2.29
N MET A 154 0.20 5.55 -2.88
CA MET A 154 -1.16 5.39 -2.37
C MET A 154 -1.90 4.34 -3.20
N VAL A 155 -2.51 3.36 -2.55
CA VAL A 155 -3.34 2.32 -3.15
C VAL A 155 -4.75 2.45 -2.59
N TYR A 156 -5.70 2.77 -3.45
CA TYR A 156 -7.11 2.89 -3.10
C TYR A 156 -7.88 1.68 -3.60
N ARG A 157 -8.63 1.04 -2.70
CA ARG A 157 -9.53 -0.07 -3.00
C ARG A 157 -10.97 0.37 -2.83
N TYR A 158 -11.84 0.09 -3.79
CA TYR A 158 -13.26 0.48 -3.70
C TYR A 158 -14.14 -0.48 -4.50
N PRO A 159 -15.40 -0.69 -4.08
CA PRO A 159 -16.29 -1.62 -4.77
C PRO A 159 -16.71 -1.09 -6.14
N ASP A 160 -16.87 -2.02 -7.08
CA ASP A 160 -17.58 -1.87 -8.35
C ASP A 160 -18.80 -2.80 -8.29
N VAL A 161 -19.94 -2.23 -7.88
CA VAL A 161 -21.17 -2.98 -7.60
C VAL A 161 -21.73 -3.62 -8.88
N GLU A 162 -21.60 -2.94 -10.02
CA GLU A 162 -22.10 -3.44 -11.31
C GLU A 162 -21.36 -4.70 -11.76
N LYS A 163 -20.06 -4.78 -11.47
CA LYS A 163 -19.20 -5.90 -11.88
C LYS A 163 -18.94 -6.93 -10.78
N GLU A 164 -19.49 -6.73 -9.58
CA GLU A 164 -19.27 -7.56 -8.40
C GLU A 164 -17.78 -7.81 -8.13
N LEU A 165 -16.97 -6.74 -8.15
CA LEU A 165 -15.53 -6.78 -7.90
C LEU A 165 -15.07 -5.57 -7.11
N GLU A 166 -13.82 -5.56 -6.67
CA GLU A 166 -13.16 -4.37 -6.15
C GLU A 166 -12.17 -3.81 -7.17
N ARG A 167 -12.19 -2.49 -7.35
CA ARG A 167 -11.16 -1.76 -8.11
C ARG A 167 -9.99 -1.45 -7.18
N VAL A 168 -8.79 -1.47 -7.74
CA VAL A 168 -7.55 -1.17 -7.04
C VAL A 168 -6.78 -0.14 -7.86
N SER A 169 -6.68 1.08 -7.36
CA SER A 169 -6.02 2.20 -8.04
C SER A 169 -4.80 2.66 -7.26
N ALA A 170 -3.62 2.50 -7.86
CA ALA A 170 -2.34 2.88 -7.28
C ALA A 170 -1.82 4.17 -7.91
N TYR A 171 -1.37 5.11 -7.07
CA TYR A 171 -0.79 6.39 -7.45
C TYR A 171 0.57 6.56 -6.77
N LEU A 172 1.60 6.78 -7.59
CA LEU A 172 2.95 7.03 -7.14
C LEU A 172 3.25 8.53 -7.22
N PHE A 173 3.57 9.13 -6.08
CA PHE A 173 4.05 10.51 -5.97
C PHE A 173 5.54 10.49 -5.64
N THR A 174 6.33 11.19 -6.46
CA THR A 174 7.76 11.35 -6.18
C THR A 174 8.08 12.83 -6.11
N PRO A 175 9.04 13.26 -5.27
CA PRO A 175 9.41 14.67 -5.22
C PRO A 175 9.99 15.23 -6.53
N ARG A 176 10.38 14.38 -7.49
CA ARG A 176 11.20 14.77 -8.66
C ARG A 176 10.72 14.23 -10.02
N LYS A 177 9.69 13.38 -10.07
CA LYS A 177 9.16 12.81 -11.31
C LYS A 177 7.64 12.97 -11.35
N ALA A 178 7.10 12.90 -12.57
CA ALA A 178 5.66 12.90 -12.79
C ALA A 178 4.98 11.73 -12.06
N ASP A 179 3.74 11.97 -11.67
CA ASP A 179 2.91 10.96 -11.02
C ASP A 179 2.65 9.80 -11.99
N VAL A 180 2.71 8.57 -11.45
CA VAL A 180 2.42 7.36 -12.22
C VAL A 180 1.23 6.68 -11.58
N ALA A 181 0.25 6.28 -12.39
CA ALA A 181 -0.89 5.51 -11.93
C ALA A 181 -0.91 4.10 -12.56
N LYS A 182 -1.36 3.11 -11.79
CA LYS A 182 -1.68 1.76 -12.27
C LYS A 182 -2.99 1.29 -11.66
N HIS A 183 -3.74 0.52 -12.45
CA HIS A 183 -5.05 0.04 -12.05
C HIS A 183 -5.13 -1.48 -12.17
N ALA A 184 -5.71 -2.09 -11.16
CA ALA A 184 -5.97 -3.51 -11.05
C ALA A 184 -7.42 -3.73 -10.56
N VAL A 185 -7.85 -4.97 -10.63
CA VAL A 185 -9.09 -5.45 -10.03
C VAL A 185 -8.76 -6.52 -9.00
N CYS A 186 -9.58 -6.63 -7.97
CA CYS A 186 -9.57 -7.72 -7.00
C CYS A 186 -10.93 -8.41 -7.06
N LYS A 187 -10.94 -9.73 -7.25
CA LYS A 187 -12.15 -10.53 -7.39
C LYS A 187 -11.94 -11.90 -6.74
N ARG A 188 -13.04 -12.58 -6.41
CA ARG A 188 -13.01 -13.99 -6.00
C ARG A 188 -13.01 -14.89 -7.23
N ASP A 189 -12.18 -15.93 -7.20
CA ASP A 189 -12.25 -17.03 -8.16
C ASP A 189 -13.42 -17.98 -7.83
N ASP A 190 -13.66 -18.95 -8.71
CA ASP A 190 -14.75 -19.94 -8.55
C ASP A 190 -14.58 -20.82 -7.29
N PHE A 191 -13.38 -20.85 -6.70
CA PHE A 191 -13.07 -21.55 -5.46
C PHE A 191 -13.19 -20.65 -4.23
N GLY A 192 -13.63 -19.39 -4.40
CA GLY A 192 -13.86 -18.44 -3.31
C GLY A 192 -12.60 -17.72 -2.83
N TYR A 193 -11.46 -17.87 -3.51
CA TYR A 193 -10.22 -17.20 -3.15
C TYR A 193 -10.09 -15.84 -3.83
N TRP A 194 -9.61 -14.86 -3.09
CA TRP A 194 -9.30 -13.56 -3.65
C TRP A 194 -8.04 -13.61 -4.51
N PHE A 195 -8.12 -12.96 -5.67
CA PHE A 195 -6.98 -12.71 -6.54
C PHE A 195 -7.04 -11.28 -7.06
N MET A 196 -5.89 -10.76 -7.48
CA MET A 196 -5.81 -9.51 -8.22
C MET A 196 -5.21 -9.74 -9.61
N CYS A 197 -5.60 -8.90 -10.56
CA CYS A 197 -4.94 -8.79 -11.86
C CYS A 197 -5.07 -7.37 -12.39
N PHE A 198 -4.21 -6.99 -13.34
CA PHE A 198 -4.29 -5.64 -13.92
C PHE A 198 -5.54 -5.48 -14.77
N GLU A 199 -6.09 -4.27 -14.85
CA GLU A 199 -7.33 -4.03 -15.62
C GLU A 199 -7.22 -4.47 -17.09
N LYS A 200 -6.05 -4.33 -17.70
CA LYS A 200 -5.81 -4.80 -19.08
C LYS A 200 -5.91 -6.33 -19.19
N GLU A 201 -5.37 -7.04 -18.20
CA GLU A 201 -5.46 -8.50 -18.13
C GLU A 201 -6.92 -8.92 -17.90
N TYR A 202 -7.62 -8.26 -16.98
CA TYR A 202 -9.03 -8.53 -16.70
C TYR A 202 -9.94 -8.34 -17.91
N LYS A 203 -9.81 -7.21 -18.64
CA LYS A 203 -10.59 -6.95 -19.87
C LYS A 203 -10.34 -8.02 -20.94
N PHE A 204 -9.11 -8.51 -21.05
CA PHE A 204 -8.78 -9.60 -21.97
C PHE A 204 -9.48 -10.92 -21.57
N TYR A 205 -9.53 -11.24 -20.28
CA TYR A 205 -10.28 -12.40 -19.78
C TYR A 205 -11.78 -12.26 -20.02
N GLU A 206 -12.40 -11.11 -19.68
CA GLU A 206 -13.83 -10.85 -19.93
C GLU A 206 -14.18 -11.06 -21.41
N ALA A 207 -13.39 -10.49 -22.32
CA ALA A 207 -13.63 -10.61 -23.76
C ALA A 207 -13.48 -12.05 -24.28
N LYS A 208 -12.61 -12.86 -23.67
CA LYS A 208 -12.42 -14.27 -24.04
C LYS A 208 -13.58 -15.14 -23.57
N THR A 209 -14.11 -14.89 -22.36
CA THR A 209 -15.24 -15.63 -21.81
C THR A 209 -16.52 -15.36 -22.60
N ALA A 210 -16.82 -14.09 -22.89
CA ALA A 210 -18.00 -13.72 -23.68
C ALA A 210 -18.00 -14.38 -25.08
N LYS A 211 -16.84 -14.51 -25.71
CA LYS A 211 -16.71 -15.19 -27.01
C LYS A 211 -16.96 -16.70 -26.93
N LYS A 212 -16.62 -17.35 -25.82
CA LYS A 212 -16.90 -18.79 -25.62
C LYS A 212 -18.38 -19.05 -25.44
N GLU A 213 -19.09 -18.17 -24.73
CA GLU A 213 -20.54 -18.30 -24.50
C GLU A 213 -21.33 -18.12 -25.79
N VAL A 214 -20.93 -17.19 -26.67
CA VAL A 214 -21.55 -17.00 -27.99
C VAL A 214 -21.31 -18.18 -28.95
N GLN A 215 -20.22 -18.94 -28.78
CA GLN A 215 -19.95 -20.14 -29.59
C GLN A 215 -20.67 -21.41 -29.11
N LEU A 216 -21.29 -21.37 -27.92
CA LEU A 216 -22.03 -22.48 -27.32
C LEU A 216 -23.56 -22.30 -27.43
N LEU A 217 -24.01 -21.20 -28.04
CA LEU A 217 -25.39 -20.88 -28.39
C LEU A 217 -25.61 -21.05 -29.90
#